data_AF-A0A3E0N4D7-F1
#
_entry.id   AF-A0A3E0N4D7-F1
#
_cell.length_a   1.000
_cell.length_b   1.000
_cell.length_c   1.000
_cell.angle_alpha   90.00
_cell.angle_beta   90.00
_cell.angle_gamma   90.00
#
_symmetry.space_group_name_H-M   'P 1'
#
loop_
_entity.id
_entity.type
_entity.pdbx_description
1 polymer ?
#
loop_
_entity_poly.entity_id
_entity_poly.type
_entity_poly.pdbx_seq_one_letter_code
_entity_poly.pdbx_strand_id
1 'polypeptide(L)'
;MDVDLLGISLRWLHIMAAITLFGGLIFSVAAVIPASSELGEAERDKLREAIRRRWAKYVGIAILVLIATGTVNLVMHYNSFTAFDGHEPPSERDLIDIPKGYAHGIGTKIGLAFVVFFLASLLNGRGRLAQKMRPAIGKWACVTIVLAMTIVAISAWLRSTHTGPNVAAVKAALMKPAAPPPDKETLPDPTEEQAGDDLKLNFDTPTE
;
A
#
# COMPACT_ATOMS: atom_id res chain seq x y z
N MET A 1 2.24 2.37 25.91
CA MET A 1 2.03 2.20 24.46
C MET A 1 1.46 3.50 23.97
N ASP A 2 2.31 4.40 23.49
CA ASP A 2 1.84 5.68 22.97
C ASP A 2 1.24 5.42 21.60
N VAL A 3 -0.09 5.38 21.56
CA VAL A 3 -0.83 5.20 20.32
C VAL A 3 -0.61 6.47 19.49
N ASP A 4 -0.05 6.35 18.28
CA ASP A 4 0.11 7.49 17.38
C ASP A 4 -1.26 7.90 16.80
N LEU A 5 -2.03 8.61 17.63
CA LEU A 5 -3.38 9.09 17.32
C LEU A 5 -3.37 10.04 16.12
N LEU A 6 -2.29 10.81 15.93
CA LEU A 6 -2.15 11.74 14.82
C LEU A 6 -2.00 10.99 13.49
N GLY A 7 -1.07 10.04 13.41
CA GLY A 7 -0.88 9.22 12.22
C GLY A 7 -2.11 8.41 11.84
N ILE A 8 -2.84 7.89 12.84
CA ILE A 8 -4.12 7.18 12.62
C ILE A 8 -5.18 8.14 12.06
N SER A 9 -5.34 9.31 12.68
CA SER A 9 -6.36 10.30 12.28
C SER A 9 -6.12 10.82 10.86
N LEU A 10 -4.87 11.11 10.50
CA LEU A 10 -4.50 11.57 9.16
C LEU A 10 -4.80 10.51 8.09
N ARG A 11 -4.49 9.25 8.39
CA ARG A 11 -4.77 8.13 7.47
C ARG A 11 -6.27 7.91 7.30
N TRP A 12 -7.02 7.97 8.39
CA TRP A 12 -8.47 7.87 8.38
C TRP A 12 -9.11 9.00 7.56
N LEU A 13 -8.69 10.25 7.80
CA LEU A 13 -9.18 11.42 7.06
C LEU A 13 -8.86 11.33 5.56
N HIS A 14 -7.66 10.88 5.21
CA HIS A 14 -7.26 10.64 3.82
C HIS A 14 -8.17 9.61 3.13
N ILE A 15 -8.42 8.47 3.79
CA ILE A 15 -9.30 7.41 3.26
C ILE A 15 -10.73 7.93 3.10
N MET A 16 -11.27 8.68 4.07
CA MET A 16 -12.60 9.27 3.97
C MET A 16 -12.75 10.23 2.79
N ALA A 17 -11.74 11.08 2.56
CA ALA A 17 -11.73 11.97 1.40
C ALA A 17 -11.67 11.20 0.08
N ALA A 18 -10.85 10.15 0.00
CA ALA A 18 -10.76 9.29 -1.17
C ALA A 18 -12.10 8.60 -1.48
N ILE A 19 -12.72 7.98 -0.47
CA ILE A 19 -14.02 7.29 -0.60
C ILE A 19 -15.10 8.28 -1.03
N THR A 20 -15.11 9.50 -0.51
CA THR A 20 -16.10 10.52 -0.88
C THR A 20 -16.03 10.86 -2.37
N LEU A 21 -14.82 11.09 -2.91
CA LEU A 21 -14.63 11.38 -4.34
C LEU A 21 -15.02 10.19 -5.22
N PHE A 22 -14.51 9.02 -4.87
CA PHE A 22 -14.74 7.79 -5.64
C PHE A 22 -16.19 7.33 -5.61
N GLY A 23 -16.77 7.25 -4.42
CA GLY A 23 -18.13 6.83 -4.19
C GLY A 23 -19.11 7.76 -4.89
N GLY A 24 -18.89 9.08 -4.80
CA GLY A 24 -19.71 10.06 -5.52
C GLY A 24 -19.63 9.91 -7.04
N LEU A 25 -18.45 9.56 -7.58
CA LEU A 25 -18.26 9.35 -9.02
C LEU A 25 -18.93 8.06 -9.49
N ILE A 26 -18.76 6.96 -8.75
CA ILE A 26 -19.44 5.68 -9.02
C ILE A 26 -20.95 5.86 -8.94
N PHE A 27 -21.45 6.50 -7.88
CA PHE A 27 -22.89 6.81 -7.73
C PHE A 27 -23.43 7.64 -8.89
N SER A 28 -22.65 8.63 -9.35
CA SER A 28 -23.04 9.46 -10.49
C SER A 28 -23.18 8.64 -11.78
N VAL A 29 -22.25 7.72 -12.04
CA VAL A 29 -22.29 6.89 -13.26
C VAL A 29 -23.34 5.78 -13.16
N ALA A 30 -23.44 5.13 -12.00
CA ALA A 30 -24.27 3.94 -11.81
C ALA A 30 -25.75 4.25 -11.52
N ALA A 31 -26.05 5.38 -10.89
CA ALA A 31 -27.42 5.73 -10.51
C ALA A 31 -27.90 7.03 -11.18
N VAL A 32 -27.14 8.13 -11.07
CA VAL A 32 -27.62 9.45 -11.51
C VAL A 32 -27.76 9.54 -13.04
N ILE A 33 -26.75 9.12 -13.79
CA ILE A 33 -26.79 9.12 -15.26
C ILE A 33 -27.95 8.25 -15.80
N PRO A 34 -28.07 6.97 -15.43
CA PRO A 34 -29.16 6.14 -15.94
C PRO A 34 -30.54 6.63 -15.48
N ALA A 35 -30.72 7.03 -14.21
CA ALA A 35 -32.00 7.57 -13.74
C ALA A 35 -32.39 8.87 -14.46
N SER A 36 -31.41 9.68 -14.87
CA SER A 36 -31.70 10.89 -15.64
C SER A 36 -32.12 10.62 -17.09
N SER A 37 -31.89 9.41 -17.63
CA SER A 37 -32.22 9.10 -19.02
C SER A 37 -33.73 9.12 -19.33
N GLU A 38 -34.56 8.95 -18.30
CA GLU A 38 -36.03 9.01 -18.38
C GLU A 38 -36.57 10.45 -18.49
N LEU A 39 -35.74 11.47 -18.20
CA LEU A 39 -36.13 12.87 -18.22
C LEU A 39 -35.90 13.52 -19.59
N GLY A 40 -36.66 14.58 -19.89
CA GLY A 40 -36.44 15.44 -21.05
C GLY A 40 -35.09 16.17 -20.98
N GLU A 41 -34.51 16.54 -22.13
CA GLU A 41 -33.15 17.11 -22.20
C GLU A 41 -32.95 18.36 -21.33
N ALA A 42 -33.92 19.28 -21.35
CA ALA A 42 -33.88 20.50 -20.54
C ALA A 42 -33.94 20.21 -19.03
N GLU A 43 -34.64 19.16 -18.61
CA GLU A 43 -34.75 18.76 -17.19
C GLU A 43 -33.50 18.03 -16.73
N ARG A 44 -32.94 17.15 -17.57
CA ARG A 44 -31.65 16.50 -17.34
C ARG A 44 -30.54 17.51 -17.08
N ASP A 45 -30.46 18.55 -17.91
CA ASP A 45 -29.43 19.58 -17.78
C ASP A 45 -29.60 20.42 -16.51
N LYS A 46 -30.84 20.79 -16.16
CA LYS A 46 -31.15 21.47 -14.90
C LYS A 46 -30.76 20.61 -13.70
N LEU A 47 -31.11 19.33 -13.70
CA LEU A 47 -30.78 18.39 -12.62
C LEU A 47 -29.26 18.22 -12.50
N ARG A 48 -28.55 18.01 -13.61
CA ARG A 48 -27.08 17.91 -13.63
C ARG A 48 -26.41 19.15 -13.06
N GLU A 49 -26.83 20.33 -13.51
CA GLU A 49 -26.27 21.61 -13.01
C GLU A 49 -26.52 21.77 -11.51
N ALA A 50 -27.71 21.41 -11.05
CA ALA A 50 -28.09 21.48 -9.65
C ALA A 50 -27.28 20.52 -8.75
N ILE A 51 -27.04 19.29 -9.21
CA ILE A 51 -26.20 18.30 -8.51
C ILE A 51 -24.76 18.80 -8.50
N ARG A 52 -24.20 19.14 -9.67
CA ARG A 52 -22.82 19.61 -9.81
C ARG A 52 -22.55 20.81 -8.91
N ARG A 53 -23.43 21.82 -8.89
CA ARG A 53 -23.22 23.03 -8.07
C ARG A 53 -23.06 22.72 -6.58
N ARG A 54 -23.78 21.73 -6.07
CA ARG A 54 -23.69 21.30 -4.67
C ARG A 54 -22.47 20.42 -4.45
N TRP A 55 -22.31 19.42 -5.31
CA TRP A 55 -21.20 18.46 -5.24
C TRP A 55 -19.84 19.13 -5.38
N ALA A 56 -19.77 20.22 -6.14
CA ALA A 56 -18.49 20.82 -6.50
C ALA A 56 -17.66 21.31 -5.33
N LYS A 57 -18.33 21.80 -4.29
CA LYS A 57 -17.67 22.26 -3.06
C LYS A 57 -17.04 21.08 -2.31
N TYR A 58 -17.78 19.97 -2.20
CA TYR A 58 -17.30 18.75 -1.55
C TYR A 58 -16.13 18.13 -2.31
N VAL A 59 -16.18 18.12 -3.64
CA VAL A 59 -15.06 17.66 -4.48
C VAL A 59 -13.80 18.50 -4.22
N GLY A 60 -13.93 19.83 -4.22
CA GLY A 60 -12.80 20.72 -3.95
C GLY A 60 -12.20 20.50 -2.55
N ILE A 61 -13.05 20.39 -1.52
CA ILE A 61 -12.60 20.12 -0.15
C ILE A 61 -11.92 18.76 -0.05
N ALA A 62 -12.49 17.70 -0.64
CA ALA A 62 -11.92 16.37 -0.58
C ALA A 62 -10.56 16.30 -1.30
N ILE A 63 -10.41 16.95 -2.45
CA ILE A 63 -9.11 17.06 -3.14
C ILE A 63 -8.10 17.80 -2.24
N LEU A 64 -8.48 18.92 -1.64
CA LEU A 64 -7.61 19.68 -0.74
C LEU A 64 -7.15 18.81 0.44
N VAL A 65 -8.07 18.08 1.07
CA VAL A 65 -7.79 17.17 2.18
C VAL A 65 -6.85 16.05 1.73
N LEU A 66 -7.07 15.45 0.55
CA LEU A 66 -6.19 14.40 0.02
C LEU A 66 -4.78 14.90 -0.25
N ILE A 67 -4.64 16.11 -0.78
CA ILE A 67 -3.32 16.72 -1.01
C ILE A 67 -2.65 17.00 0.33
N ALA A 68 -3.33 17.67 1.27
CA ALA A 68 -2.75 18.02 2.56
C ALA A 68 -2.33 16.76 3.36
N THR A 69 -3.24 15.81 3.53
CA THR A 69 -2.97 14.56 4.26
C THR A 69 -1.98 13.65 3.51
N GLY A 70 -2.01 13.63 2.18
CA GLY A 70 -1.07 12.88 1.36
C GLY A 70 0.36 13.42 1.49
N THR A 71 0.52 14.75 1.49
CA THR A 71 1.81 15.41 1.71
C THR A 71 2.34 15.15 3.12
N VAL A 72 1.51 15.31 4.15
CA VAL A 72 1.93 15.04 5.54
C VAL A 72 2.34 13.57 5.71
N ASN A 73 1.56 12.63 5.17
CA ASN A 73 1.91 11.21 5.22
C ASN A 73 3.20 10.89 4.45
N LEU A 74 3.45 11.57 3.31
CA LEU A 74 4.69 11.41 2.55
C LEU A 74 5.91 11.88 3.36
N VAL A 75 5.81 13.07 3.98
CA VAL A 75 6.89 13.63 4.81
C VAL A 75 7.14 12.78 6.05
N MET A 76 6.08 12.36 6.76
CA MET A 76 6.23 11.48 7.92
C MET A 76 6.87 10.14 7.55
N HIS A 77 6.51 9.56 6.40
CA HIS A 77 7.10 8.31 5.96
C HIS A 77 8.58 8.48 5.59
N TYR A 78 8.91 9.56 4.89
CA TYR A 78 10.29 9.91 4.57
C TYR A 78 11.13 10.10 5.85
N ASN A 79 10.64 10.87 6.82
CA ASN A 79 11.34 11.11 8.09
C ASN A 79 11.45 9.83 8.94
N SER A 80 10.47 8.92 8.87
CA SER A 80 10.51 7.64 9.59
C SER A 80 11.54 6.69 9.00
N PHE A 81 11.69 6.67 7.67
CA PHE A 81 12.77 5.92 7.00
C PHE A 81 14.15 6.44 7.42
N THR A 82 14.33 7.76 7.55
CA THR A 82 15.60 8.34 7.99
C THR A 82 15.89 8.12 9.48
N ALA A 83 14.88 7.83 10.30
CA ALA A 83 15.03 7.65 11.75
C ALA A 83 15.25 6.18 12.17
N PHE A 84 14.88 5.20 11.34
CA PHE A 84 14.89 3.78 11.72
C PHE A 84 16.29 3.13 11.66
N ASP A 85 17.24 3.70 10.91
CA ASP A 85 18.58 3.12 10.74
C ASP A 85 19.63 3.60 11.77
N GLY A 86 19.30 4.53 12.67
CA GLY A 86 20.26 5.03 13.67
C GLY A 86 21.51 5.69 13.10
N HIS A 87 21.57 5.88 11.77
CA HIS A 87 22.60 6.63 11.08
C HIS A 87 22.28 8.13 11.13
N GLU A 88 23.34 8.94 11.17
CA GLU A 88 23.29 10.40 11.03
C GLU A 88 22.37 10.82 9.87
N PRO A 89 21.82 12.05 9.87
CA PRO A 89 20.98 12.55 8.77
C PRO A 89 21.61 12.16 7.42
N PRO A 90 20.83 11.56 6.50
CA PRO A 90 21.38 10.90 5.32
C PRO A 90 22.34 11.84 4.60
N SER A 91 23.57 11.38 4.39
CA SER A 91 24.48 12.12 3.52
C SER A 91 23.84 12.21 2.13
N GLU A 92 24.17 13.24 1.34
CA GLU A 92 23.60 13.44 -0.01
C GLU A 92 23.72 12.20 -0.93
N ARG A 93 24.58 11.23 -0.55
CA ARG A 93 24.81 9.95 -1.21
C ARG A 93 23.85 8.82 -0.80
N ASP A 94 23.32 8.80 0.42
CA ASP A 94 22.41 7.75 0.90
C ASP A 94 20.98 7.90 0.33
N LEU A 95 20.64 9.13 -0.11
CA LEU A 95 19.47 9.42 -0.93
C LEU A 95 19.40 8.61 -2.23
N ILE A 96 20.55 8.09 -2.71
CA ILE A 96 20.68 7.39 -3.99
C ILE A 96 20.37 5.89 -3.84
N ASP A 97 20.43 5.33 -2.62
CA ASP A 97 20.33 3.89 -2.37
C ASP A 97 18.96 3.42 -1.82
N ILE A 98 17.95 4.30 -1.89
CA ILE A 98 16.55 3.86 -1.75
C ILE A 98 16.31 2.82 -2.86
N PRO A 99 15.87 1.58 -2.56
CA PRO A 99 15.68 0.55 -3.57
C PRO A 99 14.81 1.13 -4.67
N LYS A 100 15.40 1.28 -5.86
CA LYS A 100 14.87 2.13 -6.95
C LYS A 100 13.40 1.82 -7.24
N GLY A 101 12.97 0.56 -7.14
CA GLY A 101 11.58 0.17 -7.35
C GLY A 101 10.56 0.80 -6.37
N TYR A 102 10.94 1.03 -5.11
CA TYR A 102 10.03 1.58 -4.09
C TYR A 102 9.78 3.08 -4.26
N ALA A 103 10.85 3.85 -4.50
CA ALA A 103 10.75 5.28 -4.78
C ALA A 103 9.92 5.57 -6.04
N HIS A 104 10.13 4.77 -7.10
CA HIS A 104 9.35 4.89 -8.33
C HIS A 104 7.87 4.59 -8.11
N GLY A 105 7.52 3.55 -7.35
CA GLY A 105 6.12 3.23 -7.04
C GLY A 105 5.39 4.34 -6.25
N ILE A 106 6.09 4.99 -5.32
CA ILE A 106 5.54 6.16 -4.60
C ILE A 106 5.38 7.37 -5.52
N GLY A 107 6.35 7.64 -6.40
CA GLY A 107 6.25 8.72 -7.38
C GLY A 107 5.08 8.51 -8.35
N THR A 108 4.93 7.29 -8.87
CA THR A 108 3.88 6.92 -9.81
C THR A 108 2.49 7.12 -9.22
N LYS A 109 2.23 6.66 -7.98
CA LYS A 109 0.90 6.87 -7.35
C LYS A 109 0.56 8.35 -7.17
N ILE A 110 1.56 9.18 -6.84
CA ILE A 110 1.38 10.63 -6.66
C ILE A 110 1.07 11.28 -8.01
N GLY A 111 1.84 10.95 -9.06
CA GLY A 111 1.58 11.43 -10.42
C GLY A 111 0.19 11.07 -10.92
N LEU A 112 -0.24 9.81 -10.75
CA LEU A 112 -1.60 9.38 -11.10
C LEU A 112 -2.66 10.11 -10.26
N ALA A 113 -2.42 10.34 -8.97
CA ALA A 113 -3.36 11.06 -8.11
C ALA A 113 -3.57 12.51 -8.60
N PHE A 114 -2.51 13.20 -9.02
CA PHE A 114 -2.64 14.54 -9.62
C PHE A 114 -3.45 14.52 -10.91
N VAL A 115 -3.27 13.51 -11.77
CA VAL A 115 -4.10 13.34 -12.98
C VAL A 115 -5.57 13.13 -12.61
N VAL A 116 -5.85 12.28 -11.62
CA VAL A 116 -7.22 12.06 -11.11
C VAL A 116 -7.82 13.35 -10.55
N PHE A 117 -7.07 14.12 -9.75
CA PHE A 117 -7.56 15.39 -9.21
C PHE A 117 -7.81 16.44 -10.28
N PHE A 118 -6.93 16.51 -11.28
CA PHE A 118 -7.12 17.38 -12.43
C PHE A 118 -8.39 17.01 -13.19
N LEU A 119 -8.61 15.73 -13.51
CA LEU A 119 -9.83 15.25 -14.16
C LEU A 119 -11.06 15.54 -13.29
N ALA A 120 -11.04 15.19 -12.01
CA ALA A 120 -12.15 15.43 -11.09
C ALA A 120 -12.52 16.92 -11.01
N SER A 121 -11.53 17.80 -10.95
CA SER A 121 -11.72 19.26 -10.97
C SER A 121 -12.31 19.73 -12.31
N LEU A 122 -11.88 19.13 -13.42
CA LEU A 122 -12.35 19.46 -14.76
C LEU A 122 -13.79 19.00 -15.02
N LEU A 123 -14.16 17.79 -14.60
CA LEU A 123 -15.54 17.28 -14.69
C LEU A 123 -16.51 18.14 -13.89
N ASN A 124 -16.03 18.76 -12.82
CA ASN A 124 -16.83 19.49 -11.86
C ASN A 124 -16.72 21.03 -12.03
N GLY A 125 -15.80 21.50 -12.86
CA GLY A 125 -15.53 22.90 -13.15
C GLY A 125 -16.48 23.54 -14.17
N ARG A 126 -16.41 24.88 -14.27
CA ARG A 126 -17.25 25.71 -15.18
C ARG A 126 -16.50 26.22 -16.42
N GLY A 127 -15.20 25.94 -16.51
CA GLY A 127 -14.31 26.53 -17.54
C GLY A 127 -14.63 26.07 -18.96
N ARG A 128 -14.11 26.79 -19.96
CA ARG A 128 -14.28 26.46 -21.39
C ARG A 128 -13.83 25.03 -21.73
N LEU A 129 -12.79 24.51 -21.07
CA LEU A 129 -12.38 23.11 -21.23
C LEU A 129 -13.45 22.13 -20.71
N ALA A 130 -14.06 22.41 -19.57
CA ALA A 130 -15.12 21.57 -19.00
C ALA A 130 -16.35 21.52 -19.91
N GLN A 131 -16.67 22.62 -20.60
CA GLN A 131 -17.77 22.65 -21.57
C GLN A 131 -17.48 21.81 -22.82
N LYS A 132 -16.23 21.79 -23.32
CA LYS A 132 -15.82 20.92 -24.44
C LYS A 132 -15.85 19.43 -24.10
N MET A 133 -15.71 19.07 -22.82
CA MET A 133 -15.73 17.67 -22.36
C MET A 133 -17.12 17.16 -21.96
N ARG A 134 -18.14 18.05 -21.93
CA ARG A 134 -19.54 17.69 -21.63
C ARG A 134 -20.12 16.54 -22.48
N PRO A 135 -19.93 16.46 -23.81
CA PRO A 135 -20.54 15.40 -24.60
C PRO A 135 -20.01 14.00 -24.24
N ALA A 136 -18.84 13.90 -23.61
CA ALA A 136 -18.21 12.64 -23.22
C ALA A 136 -18.09 12.49 -21.69
N ILE A 137 -18.86 13.22 -20.90
CA ILE A 137 -18.67 13.28 -19.43
C ILE A 137 -18.77 11.90 -18.77
N GLY A 138 -19.63 11.02 -19.28
CA GLY A 138 -19.74 9.63 -18.81
C GLY A 138 -18.48 8.81 -19.10
N LYS A 139 -17.87 8.99 -20.28
CA LYS A 139 -16.61 8.33 -20.65
C LYS A 139 -15.47 8.82 -19.75
N TRP A 140 -15.36 10.12 -19.54
CA TRP A 140 -14.33 10.71 -18.67
C TRP A 140 -14.52 10.34 -17.19
N ALA A 141 -15.76 10.18 -16.73
CA ALA A 141 -16.04 9.65 -15.40
C ALA A 141 -15.56 8.21 -15.28
N CYS A 142 -15.83 7.35 -16.27
CA CYS A 142 -15.34 5.97 -16.28
C CYS A 142 -13.80 5.90 -16.30
N VAL A 143 -13.14 6.70 -17.14
CA VAL A 143 -11.67 6.80 -17.18
C VAL A 143 -11.11 7.21 -15.82
N THR A 144 -11.74 8.18 -15.15
CA THR A 144 -11.31 8.63 -13.82
C THR A 144 -11.47 7.52 -12.78
N ILE A 145 -12.56 6.74 -12.82
CA ILE A 145 -12.77 5.57 -11.94
C ILE A 145 -11.67 4.52 -12.17
N VAL A 146 -11.40 4.17 -13.43
CA VAL A 146 -10.37 3.18 -13.77
C VAL A 146 -9.00 3.62 -13.29
N LEU A 147 -8.62 4.86 -13.58
CA LEU A 147 -7.32 5.41 -13.18
C LEU A 147 -7.15 5.41 -11.66
N ALA A 148 -8.22 5.78 -10.97
CA ALA A 148 -8.20 5.82 -9.52
C ALA A 148 -8.17 4.38 -8.95
N MET A 149 -8.78 3.39 -9.62
CA MET A 149 -8.66 1.97 -9.24
C MET A 149 -7.24 1.44 -9.42
N THR A 150 -6.56 1.87 -10.49
CA THR A 150 -5.14 1.60 -10.69
C THR A 150 -4.29 2.13 -9.54
N ILE A 151 -4.57 3.34 -9.01
CA ILE A 151 -3.88 3.88 -7.83
C ILE A 151 -4.04 2.96 -6.62
N VAL A 152 -5.26 2.45 -6.37
CA VAL A 152 -5.54 1.53 -5.25
C VAL A 152 -4.80 0.21 -5.45
N ALA A 153 -4.78 -0.35 -6.66
CA ALA A 153 -4.06 -1.58 -6.98
C ALA A 153 -2.54 -1.44 -6.76
N ILE A 154 -1.94 -0.34 -7.23
CA ILE A 154 -0.53 -0.02 -6.98
C ILE A 154 -0.28 0.13 -5.48
N SER A 155 -1.18 0.79 -4.75
CA SER A 155 -1.05 0.99 -3.30
C SER A 155 -1.13 -0.33 -2.52
N ALA A 156 -1.97 -1.26 -2.94
CA ALA A 156 -2.06 -2.60 -2.36
C ALA A 156 -0.80 -3.42 -2.66
N TRP A 157 -0.29 -3.34 -3.89
CA TRP A 157 0.94 -4.01 -4.29
C TRP A 157 2.16 -3.50 -3.51
N LEU A 158 2.35 -2.19 -3.38
CA LEU A 158 3.43 -1.60 -2.57
C LEU A 158 3.33 -2.01 -1.10
N ARG A 159 2.12 -2.19 -0.58
CA ARG A 159 1.93 -2.69 0.79
C ARG A 159 2.36 -4.16 0.90
N SER A 160 2.02 -4.99 -0.08
CA SER A 160 2.41 -6.41 -0.08
C SER A 160 3.91 -6.63 -0.11
N THR A 161 4.68 -5.73 -0.73
CA THR A 161 6.15 -5.79 -0.76
C THR A 161 6.79 -5.34 0.56
N HIS A 162 6.06 -4.65 1.45
CA HIS A 162 6.54 -4.23 2.78
C HIS A 162 6.21 -5.20 3.91
N THR A 163 5.31 -6.16 3.67
CA THR A 163 5.14 -7.33 4.54
C THR A 163 6.24 -8.36 4.24
N GLY A 164 7.49 -8.01 4.53
CA GLY A 164 8.51 -9.01 4.83
C GLY A 164 8.09 -9.81 6.08
N PRO A 165 8.72 -10.96 6.37
CA PRO A 165 8.43 -11.75 7.57
C PRO A 165 8.34 -10.82 8.77
N ASN A 166 7.27 -10.91 9.56
CA ASN A 166 7.10 -10.11 10.78
C ASN A 166 8.43 -10.12 11.53
N VAL A 167 9.18 -9.01 11.52
CA VAL A 167 10.52 -8.99 12.12
C VAL A 167 10.42 -9.33 13.60
N ALA A 168 9.27 -9.02 14.21
CA ALA A 168 8.87 -9.49 15.54
C ALA A 168 8.71 -11.02 15.65
N ALA A 169 8.12 -11.69 14.65
CA ALA A 169 7.96 -13.15 14.62
C ALA A 169 9.29 -13.88 14.32
N VAL A 170 10.11 -13.33 13.42
CA VAL A 170 11.46 -13.86 13.14
C VAL A 170 12.36 -13.64 14.36
N LYS A 171 12.34 -12.45 14.98
CA LYS A 171 13.07 -12.17 16.22
C LYS A 171 12.59 -13.05 17.38
N ALA A 172 11.28 -13.29 17.51
CA ALA A 172 10.73 -14.22 18.49
C ALA A 172 11.13 -15.67 18.22
N ALA A 173 11.20 -16.09 16.95
CA ALA A 173 11.67 -17.42 16.56
C ALA A 173 13.18 -17.60 16.83
N LEU A 174 13.98 -16.56 16.60
CA LEU A 174 15.42 -16.55 16.87
C LEU A 174 15.75 -16.41 18.37
N MET A 175 14.88 -15.76 19.15
CA MET A 175 15.01 -15.63 20.61
C MET A 175 14.44 -16.83 21.38
N LYS A 176 13.74 -17.76 20.71
CA LYS A 176 13.36 -19.03 21.33
C LYS A 176 14.64 -19.83 21.53
N PRO A 177 15.09 -20.07 22.79
CA PRO A 177 16.30 -20.85 23.00
C PRO A 177 16.10 -22.22 22.38
N ALA A 178 17.10 -22.67 21.60
CA ALA A 178 17.20 -24.06 21.21
C ALA A 178 17.05 -24.90 22.48
N ALA A 179 16.25 -25.97 22.42
CA ALA A 179 16.08 -26.87 23.56
C ALA A 179 17.49 -27.20 24.11
N PRO A 180 17.68 -27.18 25.44
CA PRO A 180 18.98 -27.46 26.01
C PRO A 180 19.47 -28.79 25.43
N PRO A 181 20.76 -28.89 25.02
CA PRO A 181 21.30 -30.16 24.57
C PRO A 181 21.01 -31.20 25.65
N PRO A 182 20.68 -32.45 25.28
CA PRO A 182 20.43 -33.50 26.26
C PRO A 182 21.58 -33.50 27.27
N ASP A 183 21.19 -33.53 28.54
CA ASP A 183 22.08 -33.71 29.66
C ASP A 183 23.05 -34.85 29.37
N LYS A 184 24.35 -34.61 29.59
CA LYS A 184 25.37 -35.67 29.48
C LYS A 184 25.14 -36.83 30.48
N GLU A 185 24.12 -36.73 31.34
CA GLU A 185 23.67 -37.79 32.24
C GLU A 185 22.75 -38.84 31.58
N THR A 186 22.24 -38.60 30.36
CA THR A 186 21.44 -39.61 29.63
C THR A 186 22.19 -40.29 28.48
N LEU A 187 23.48 -39.99 28.29
CA LEU A 187 24.34 -40.81 27.45
C LEU A 187 24.75 -42.05 28.26
N PRO A 188 24.43 -43.28 27.83
CA PRO A 188 25.00 -44.47 28.44
C PRO A 188 26.52 -44.38 28.37
N ASP A 189 27.18 -44.67 29.49
CA ASP A 189 28.62 -44.73 29.62
C ASP A 189 29.20 -45.60 28.49
N PRO A 190 30.18 -45.13 27.68
CA PRO A 190 30.78 -45.92 26.61
C PRO A 190 31.53 -47.17 27.10
N THR A 191 31.57 -47.41 28.40
CA THR A 191 32.47 -48.39 29.02
C THR A 191 31.81 -49.69 29.50
N GLU A 192 30.49 -49.90 29.29
CA GLU A 192 29.82 -51.13 29.76
C GLU A 192 29.17 -52.04 28.69
N GLU A 193 29.36 -51.81 27.40
CA GLU A 193 28.85 -52.73 26.36
C GLU A 193 29.83 -52.94 25.21
N GLN A 194 30.99 -53.56 25.50
CA GLN A 194 31.75 -54.38 24.55
C GLN A 194 32.90 -55.14 25.25
N ALA A 195 32.54 -55.97 26.24
CA ALA A 195 33.36 -57.10 26.66
C ALA A 195 32.59 -58.38 26.30
N GLY A 196 32.93 -58.95 25.15
CA GLY A 196 32.25 -60.10 24.55
C GLY A 196 32.62 -60.16 23.07
N ASP A 197 33.86 -60.49 22.75
CA ASP A 197 34.22 -61.85 22.32
C ASP A 197 33.93 -62.05 20.83
N ASP A 198 34.98 -62.39 20.09
CA ASP A 198 34.93 -62.98 18.75
C ASP A 198 34.38 -62.15 17.56
N LEU A 199 35.23 -61.31 16.96
CA LEU A 199 35.30 -61.25 15.49
C LEU A 199 36.74 -61.41 15.00
N LYS A 200 37.09 -62.68 14.74
CA LYS A 200 38.34 -63.16 14.18
C LYS A 200 38.62 -62.51 12.82
N LEU A 201 39.65 -61.68 12.74
CA LEU A 201 40.27 -61.29 11.47
C LEU A 201 41.23 -62.41 11.05
N ASN A 202 40.72 -63.38 10.27
CA ASN A 202 41.55 -64.32 9.53
C ASN A 202 41.51 -63.94 8.05
N PHE A 203 42.61 -63.36 7.55
CA PHE A 203 42.87 -63.27 6.12
C PHE A 203 44.26 -63.81 5.86
N ASP A 204 44.30 -65.13 5.65
CA ASP A 204 45.36 -65.84 4.96
C ASP A 204 45.54 -65.26 3.55
N THR A 205 46.77 -64.93 3.17
CA THR A 205 47.22 -64.97 1.76
C THR A 205 48.71 -65.36 1.69
N PRO A 206 49.14 -65.96 0.56
CA PRO A 206 49.94 -67.18 0.58
C PRO A 206 51.46 -66.98 0.39
N THR A 207 52.15 -68.08 0.69
CA THR A 207 53.56 -68.44 0.48
C THR A 207 54.17 -68.05 -0.86
N GLU A 208 55.39 -67.49 -0.80
CA GLU A 208 56.56 -67.93 -1.57
C GLU A 208 57.80 -67.93 -0.65
#